data_AF-A0A920L503-F1
#
_entry.id   AF-A0A920L503-F1
#
_cell.length_a   1.000
_cell.length_b   1.000
_cell.length_c   1.000
_cell.angle_alpha   90.00
_cell.angle_beta   90.00
_cell.angle_gamma   90.00
#
_symmetry.space_group_name_H-M   'P 1'
#
loop_
_entity.id
_entity.type
_entity.pdbx_description
1 polymer ?
#
loop_
_entity_poly.entity_id
_entity_poly.type
_entity_poly.pdbx_seq_one_letter_code
_entity_poly.pdbx_strand_id
1 'polypeptide(L)' 'MNQILYDPTGETKSVFRKPQSLPTNLRDKKVMLFDIGKPRSKEFLDYFEENLRQKGLVPKRAQNPPTQKPLLRKSSTSW' A
#
# COMPACT_ATOMS: atom_id res chain seq x y z
N MET A 1 -20.38 19.23 2.97
CA MET A 1 -19.39 19.43 1.89
C MET A 1 -19.17 18.08 1.22
N ASN A 2 -19.63 17.90 -0.01
CA ASN A 2 -19.59 16.61 -0.71
C ASN A 2 -18.22 16.47 -1.39
N GLN A 3 -17.39 15.55 -0.91
CA GLN A 3 -16.07 15.29 -1.47
C GLN A 3 -16.21 14.30 -2.64
N ILE A 4 -15.89 14.77 -3.84
CA ILE A 4 -15.96 13.95 -5.06
C ILE A 4 -14.69 13.10 -5.14
N LEU A 5 -14.83 11.78 -5.04
CA LEU A 5 -13.76 10.83 -5.28
C LEU A 5 -13.84 10.36 -6.73
N TYR A 6 -12.91 10.82 -7.56
CA TYR A 6 -12.78 10.36 -8.94
C TYR A 6 -12.02 9.03 -8.96
N ASP A 7 -12.68 7.98 -9.42
CA ASP A 7 -12.04 6.68 -9.68
C ASP A 7 -11.14 6.82 -10.93
N PRO A 8 -9.83 6.54 -10.84
CA PRO A 8 -8.93 6.59 -11.99
C PRO A 8 -9.18 5.46 -13.01
N THR A 9 -10.05 4.49 -12.70
CA THR A 9 -10.43 3.40 -13.61
C THR A 9 -11.79 3.72 -14.23
N GLY A 10 -11.75 4.42 -15.36
CA GLY A 10 -12.96 4.84 -16.08
C GLY A 10 -13.71 3.67 -16.69
N GLU A 11 -14.60 3.03 -15.94
CA GLU A 11 -15.68 2.18 -16.49
C GLU A 11 -17.04 2.74 -16.06
N THR A 12 -17.41 3.81 -16.76
CA THR A 12 -18.76 4.34 -17.06
C THR A 12 -19.74 4.74 -15.94
N LYS A 13 -19.52 4.42 -14.66
CA LYS A 13 -20.41 4.91 -13.57
C LYS A 13 -19.62 5.26 -12.31
N SER A 14 -19.54 6.56 -12.00
CA SER A 14 -19.09 7.02 -10.69
C SER A 14 -20.09 6.54 -9.62
N VAL A 15 -19.67 5.57 -8.80
CA VAL A 15 -20.47 5.10 -7.66
C VAL A 15 -20.10 5.95 -6.45
N PHE A 16 -21.01 6.79 -5.99
CA PHE A 16 -20.85 7.52 -4.73
C PHE A 16 -20.86 6.53 -3.57
N ARG A 17 -19.69 6.24 -3.00
CA ARG A 17 -19.56 5.44 -1.79
C ARG A 17 -19.57 6.37 -0.58
N LYS A 18 -20.39 6.06 0.44
CA LYS A 18 -20.26 6.72 1.73
C LYS A 18 -18.88 6.37 2.32
N PRO A 19 -18.10 7.35 2.79
CA PRO A 19 -16.81 7.05 3.40
C PRO A 19 -17.02 6.16 4.63
N GLN A 20 -16.18 5.13 4.73
CA GLN A 20 -16.19 4.25 5.90
C GLN A 20 -15.57 4.99 7.07
N SER A 21 -16.25 4.97 8.22
CA SER A 21 -15.70 5.55 9.45
C SER A 21 -14.45 4.79 9.88
N LEU A 22 -13.44 5.54 10.31
CA LEU A 22 -12.25 4.96 10.94
C LEU A 22 -12.68 4.13 12.17
N PRO A 23 -12.06 2.96 12.39
CA PRO A 23 -12.32 2.19 13.59
C PRO A 23 -11.83 2.97 14.81
N THR A 24 -12.64 3.00 15.87
CA THR A 24 -12.30 3.70 17.13
C THR A 24 -11.03 3.14 17.78
N ASN A 25 -10.74 1.86 17.56
CA ASN A 25 -9.53 1.20 18.02
C ASN A 25 -9.06 0.11 17.05
N LEU A 26 -7.85 -0.37 17.27
CA LEU A 26 -7.24 -1.45 16.48
C LEU A 26 -7.32 -2.82 17.19
N ARG A 27 -8.01 -2.90 18.33
CA ARG A 27 -8.18 -4.16 19.07
C ARG A 27 -8.93 -5.16 18.20
N ASP A 28 -8.46 -6.40 18.17
CA ASP A 28 -8.96 -7.50 17.32
C ASP A 28 -8.92 -7.24 15.80
N LYS A 29 -8.26 -6.16 15.36
CA LYS A 29 -8.04 -5.88 13.94
C LYS A 29 -6.70 -6.42 13.50
N LYS A 30 -6.67 -6.97 12.29
CA LYS A 30 -5.43 -7.36 11.63
C LYS A 30 -4.78 -6.12 11.04
N VAL A 31 -3.55 -5.83 11.45
CA VAL A 31 -2.75 -4.72 10.92
C VAL A 31 -1.75 -5.29 9.92
N MET A 32 -1.74 -4.74 8.70
CA MET A 32 -0.82 -5.13 7.64
C MET A 32 0.14 -3.98 7.35
N LEU A 33 1.44 -4.24 7.40
CA LEU A 33 2.50 -3.31 7.09
C LEU A 33 2.98 -3.56 5.66
N PHE A 34 2.78 -2.58 4.79
CA PHE A 34 3.15 -2.66 3.37
C PHE A 34 4.43 -1.89 3.10
N ASP A 35 5.41 -2.58 2.52
CA ASP A 35 6.63 -1.95 2.01
C ASP A 35 6.40 -1.43 0.58
N ILE A 36 6.64 -0.13 0.40
CA ILE A 36 6.50 0.59 -0.88
C ILE A 36 7.85 0.81 -1.57
N GLY A 37 8.91 0.12 -1.14
CA GLY A 37 10.21 0.11 -1.83
C GLY A 37 10.94 1.46 -1.78
N LYS A 38 10.72 2.25 -0.72
CA LYS A 38 11.38 3.55 -0.52
C LYS A 38 12.67 3.38 0.30
N PRO A 39 13.66 4.27 0.14
CA PRO A 39 14.83 4.26 1.00
C PRO A 39 14.41 4.28 2.47
N ARG A 40 15.06 3.44 3.28
CA ARG A 40 14.80 3.30 4.72
C ARG A 40 13.39 2.81 5.11
N SER A 41 12.63 2.25 4.16
CA SER A 41 11.31 1.70 4.46
C SER A 41 11.40 0.55 5.45
N LYS A 42 12.45 -0.28 5.37
CA LYS A 42 12.67 -1.40 6.28
C LYS A 42 12.82 -0.93 7.73
N GLU A 43 13.74 0.00 8.01
CA GLU A 43 14.01 0.52 9.35
C GLU A 43 12.77 1.21 9.94
N PHE A 44 12.03 1.94 9.11
CA PHE A 44 10.76 2.55 9.52
C PHE A 44 9.72 1.48 9.89
N LEU A 45 9.56 0.46 9.06
CA LEU A 45 8.61 -0.63 9.32
C LEU A 45 9.04 -1.47 10.52
N ASP A 46 10.34 -1.67 10.75
CA ASP A 46 10.89 -2.37 11.92
C ASP A 46 10.53 -1.61 13.21
N TYR A 47 10.75 -0.29 13.23
CA TYR A 47 10.37 0.57 14.34
C TYR A 47 8.85 0.58 14.60
N PHE A 48 8.06 0.65 13.53
CA PHE A 48 6.60 0.68 13.66
C PHE A 48 6.04 -0.67 14.14
N GLU A 49 6.60 -1.77 13.65
CA GLU A 49 6.24 -3.12 14.06
C GLU A 49 6.48 -3.34 15.56
N GLU A 50 7.64 -2.91 16.07
CA GLU A 50 7.97 -2.99 17.49
C GLU A 50 6.96 -2.18 18.35
N ASN A 51 6.67 -0.94 17.95
CA ASN A 51 5.68 -0.10 18.65
C ASN A 51 4.27 -0.71 18.65
N LEU A 52 3.87 -1.39 17.58
CA LEU A 52 2.57 -2.07 17.51
C LEU A 52 2.53 -3.31 18.41
N ARG A 53 3.63 -4.07 18.46
CA ARG A 53 3.77 -5.24 19.36
C ARG A 53 3.72 -4.83 20.83
N GLN A 54 4.39 -3.74 21.20
CA GLN A 54 4.32 -3.19 22.56
C GLN A 54 2.89 -2.77 22.96
N LYS A 55 2.06 -2.42 21.98
CA LYS A 55 0.63 -2.12 22.18
C LYS A 55 -0.28 -3.37 22.13
N GLY A 56 0.30 -4.57 22.08
CA GLY A 56 -0.41 -5.85 22.08
C GLY A 56 -1.00 -6.26 20.72
N LEU A 57 -0.57 -5.63 19.63
CA LEU A 57 -1.03 -5.97 18.27
C LEU A 57 -0.07 -6.95 17.59
N VAL A 58 -0.59 -7.76 16.68
CA VAL A 58 0.19 -8.71 15.87
C VAL A 58 0.19 -8.24 14.41
N PRO A 59 1.10 -7.30 14.04
CA PRO A 59 1.22 -6.84 12.66
C PRO A 59 1.77 -7.94 11.75
N LYS A 60 1.36 -7.91 10.48
CA LYS A 60 1.87 -8.77 9.41
C LYS A 60 2.60 -7.94 8.36
N ARG A 61 3.62 -8.50 7.71
CA ARG A 61 4.34 -7.82 6.62
C ARG A 61 3.91 -8.32 5.24
N ALA A 62 3.79 -7.37 4.32
CA ALA A 62 3.74 -7.63 2.89
C ALA A 62 4.77 -6.73 2.21
N GLN A 63 5.50 -7.31 1.27
CA GLN A 63 6.32 -6.55 0.33
C GLN A 63 5.61 -6.55 -1.01
N ASN A 64 5.54 -5.38 -1.62
CA ASN A 64 5.08 -5.31 -3.00
C ASN A 64 6.12 -6.02 -3.89
N PRO A 65 5.71 -6.81 -4.90
CA PRO A 65 6.66 -7.37 -5.83
C PRO A 65 7.46 -6.23 -6.48
N PRO A 66 8.78 -6.40 -6.71
CA PRO A 66 9.57 -5.38 -7.35
C PRO A 66 8.98 -5.08 -8.72
N THR A 67 8.76 -3.79 -9.02
CA THR A 67 8.30 -3.33 -10.33
C THR A 67 9.23 -3.92 -11.39
N GLN A 68 8.72 -4.86 -12.20
CA GLN A 68 9.52 -5.48 -13.26
C GLN A 68 10.03 -4.36 -14.18
N LYS A 69 11.34 -4.31 -14.43
CA LYS A 69 11.94 -3.37 -15.38
C LYS A 69 11.22 -3.51 -16.73
N PRO A 70 10.95 -2.42 -17.47
CA PRO A 70 10.45 -2.55 -18.83
C PRO A 70 11.46 -3.40 -19.62
N LEU A 71 10.94 -4.39 -20.36
CA LEU A 71 11.72 -5.24 -21.25
C LEU A 71 12.29 -4.35 -22.37
N LEU A 72 13.45 -3.74 -22.13
CA LEU A 72 14.19 -3.02 -23.16
C LEU A 72 14.66 -4.05 -24.19
N ARG A 73 13.88 -4.18 -25.26
CA ARG A 73 14.20 -4.99 -26.43
C ARG A 73 15.43 -4.35 -27.09
N LYS A 74 16.62 -4.90 -26.84
CA LYS A 74 17.84 -4.51 -27.55
C LYS A 74 17.64 -4.83 -29.02
N SER A 75 17.39 -3.82 -29.85
CA SER A 75 17.51 -3.97 -31.31
C SER A 75 18.99 -4.16 -31.62
N SER A 76 19.36 -5.36 -32.03
CA SER A 76 20.67 -5.65 -32.59
C SER A 76 20.79 -4.95 -33.95
N THR A 77 21.45 -3.81 -33.99
CA THR A 77 21.95 -3.27 -35.26
C THR A 77 23.25 -3.99 -35.56
N SER A 78 23.21 -4.92 -36.52
CA SER A 78 24.39 -5.48 -37.16
C SER A 78 24.87 -4.48 -38.21
N TRP A 79 26.16 -4.13 -38.19
CA TRP A 79 26.88 -3.53 -39.31
C TRP A 79 27.71 -4.62 -39.99
#